data_AF-A0A2E1KM07-F1
#
_entry.id   AF-A0A2E1KM07-F1
#
_cell.length_a   1.000
_cell.length_b   1.000
_cell.length_c   1.000
_cell.angle_alpha   90.00
_cell.angle_beta   90.00
_cell.angle_gamma   90.00
#
_symmetry.space_group_name_H-M   'P 1'
#
loop_
_entity.id
_entity.type
_entity.pdbx_description
1 polymer ?
#
loop_
_entity_poly.entity_id
_entity_poly.type
_entity_poly.pdbx_seq_one_letter_code
_entity_poly.pdbx_strand_id
1 'polypeptide(L)'
;GAAVDPASGVLYVPSVSLPWVLQAVKGADADLPLAYFGDYIGESIRAPEGPQGLPINKPPYGRVTAIDLNTGEHKWMRPMGEGPRRHPALRHLNLPPLGWPNRTFVVRTPSLLLAVQEGPSVQKGFSRSQTAAHFFRWNRDPSLVALDPLSGNRIAKIRLPGNATGAPITYRAQGNQYIAVPIGGCSLRAELIVLRLPNER
;
A
#
# COMPACT_ATOMS: atom_id res chain seq x y z
N GLY A 1 0.38 -4.77 6.71
CA GLY A 1 0.38 -4.97 8.16
C GLY A 1 0.08 -3.65 8.84
N ALA A 2 -0.63 -3.68 9.96
CA ALA A 2 -0.88 -2.51 10.80
C ALA A 2 0.30 -2.24 11.73
N ALA A 3 0.34 -1.05 12.35
CA ALA A 3 1.27 -0.73 13.43
C ALA A 3 0.48 -0.30 14.66
N VAL A 4 0.97 -0.63 15.86
CA VAL A 4 0.33 -0.27 17.13
C VAL A 4 1.26 0.63 17.93
N ASP A 5 0.68 1.62 18.59
CA ASP A 5 1.31 2.40 19.65
C ASP A 5 0.68 2.00 20.99
N PRO A 6 1.32 1.11 21.76
CA PRO A 6 0.76 0.63 23.02
C PRO A 6 0.71 1.71 24.10
N ALA A 7 1.57 2.73 24.04
CA ALA A 7 1.59 3.79 25.04
C ALA A 7 0.37 4.70 24.93
N SER A 8 -0.07 4.99 23.70
CA SER A 8 -1.28 5.79 23.44
C SER A 8 -2.53 4.95 23.20
N GLY A 9 -2.42 3.62 23.15
CA GLY A 9 -3.53 2.72 22.81
C GLY A 9 -4.09 2.94 21.40
N VAL A 10 -3.24 3.25 20.41
CA VAL A 10 -3.70 3.56 19.04
C VAL A 10 -3.19 2.52 18.04
N LEU A 11 -4.09 2.02 17.19
CA LEU A 11 -3.79 1.15 16.06
C LEU A 11 -3.85 1.92 14.74
N TYR A 12 -2.80 1.83 13.95
CA TYR A 12 -2.72 2.42 12.61
C TYR A 12 -2.90 1.34 11.56
N VAL A 13 -4.05 1.37 10.87
CA VAL A 13 -4.45 0.35 9.90
C VAL A 13 -4.40 0.91 8.48
N PRO A 14 -3.45 0.46 7.65
CA PRO A 14 -3.53 0.70 6.22
C PRO A 14 -4.63 -0.17 5.61
N SER A 15 -5.47 0.44 4.77
CA SER A 15 -6.54 -0.26 4.07
C SER A 15 -6.73 0.30 2.66
N VAL A 16 -7.33 -0.51 1.80
CA VAL A 16 -7.70 -0.13 0.44
C VAL A 16 -9.18 -0.43 0.22
N SER A 17 -9.82 0.34 -0.66
CA SER A 17 -11.18 0.08 -1.12
C SER A 17 -11.14 -0.22 -2.61
N LEU A 18 -11.20 -1.51 -2.92
CA LEU A 18 -11.13 -2.04 -4.29
C LEU A 18 -12.18 -3.15 -4.43
N PRO A 19 -13.29 -2.92 -5.15
CA PRO A 19 -14.32 -3.95 -5.35
C PRO A 19 -13.79 -5.04 -6.28
N TRP A 20 -14.08 -6.31 -5.98
CA TRP A 20 -13.69 -7.44 -6.81
C TRP A 20 -14.92 -8.23 -7.25
N VAL A 21 -14.87 -8.73 -8.48
CA VAL A 21 -15.76 -9.78 -8.96
C VAL A 21 -15.00 -11.09 -8.89
N LEU A 22 -15.55 -12.04 -8.15
CA LEU A 22 -15.05 -13.41 -8.03
C LEU A 22 -15.97 -14.35 -8.80
N GLN A 23 -15.42 -15.06 -9.78
CA GLN A 23 -16.10 -16.16 -10.44
C GLN A 23 -15.59 -17.49 -9.88
N ALA A 24 -16.51 -18.30 -9.33
CA ALA A 24 -16.23 -19.68 -8.99
C ALA A 24 -16.40 -20.57 -10.22
N VAL A 25 -15.44 -21.45 -10.46
CA VAL A 25 -15.49 -22.51 -11.48
C VAL A 25 -15.11 -23.83 -10.83
N LYS A 26 -15.44 -24.97 -11.46
CA LYS A 26 -15.01 -26.26 -10.94
C LYS A 26 -13.49 -26.39 -11.01
N GLY A 27 -12.87 -26.91 -9.95
CA GLY A 27 -11.42 -27.04 -9.87
C GLY A 27 -10.82 -27.88 -11.01
N ALA A 28 -11.54 -28.89 -11.48
CA ALA A 28 -11.15 -29.73 -12.62
C ALA A 28 -11.08 -28.97 -13.95
N ASP A 29 -11.82 -27.86 -14.09
CA ASP A 29 -11.90 -27.07 -15.32
C ASP A 29 -10.92 -25.89 -15.32
N ALA A 30 -10.17 -25.67 -14.24
CA ALA A 30 -9.37 -24.47 -14.06
C ALA A 30 -7.88 -24.67 -14.43
N ASP A 31 -7.38 -23.80 -15.31
CA ASP A 31 -5.97 -23.74 -15.75
C ASP A 31 -5.09 -23.00 -14.73
N LEU A 32 -5.07 -23.46 -13.47
CA LEU A 32 -4.23 -22.90 -12.41
C LEU A 32 -3.44 -24.01 -11.68
N PRO A 33 -2.11 -23.85 -11.45
CA PRO A 33 -1.30 -24.81 -10.70
C PRO A 33 -1.63 -24.86 -9.19
N LEU A 34 -2.74 -24.23 -8.78
CA LEU A 34 -3.25 -24.14 -7.41
C LEU A 34 -4.49 -25.03 -7.19
N ALA A 35 -4.75 -26.02 -8.07
CA ALA A 35 -5.87 -26.97 -8.00
C ALA A 35 -5.82 -27.95 -6.80
N TYR A 36 -5.36 -27.48 -5.63
CA TYR A 36 -5.33 -28.22 -4.37
C TYR A 36 -6.50 -27.88 -3.43
N PHE A 37 -7.46 -27.04 -3.85
CA PHE A 37 -8.54 -26.57 -2.98
C PHE A 37 -9.94 -26.84 -3.55
N GLY A 38 -10.47 -28.03 -3.28
CA GLY A 38 -11.91 -28.34 -3.36
C GLY A 38 -12.55 -28.41 -4.75
N ASP A 39 -13.85 -28.69 -4.78
CA ASP A 39 -14.63 -28.88 -6.01
C ASP A 39 -14.74 -27.61 -6.86
N TYR A 40 -14.60 -26.43 -6.25
CA TYR A 40 -14.68 -25.13 -6.90
C TYR A 40 -13.52 -24.21 -6.51
N ILE A 41 -12.95 -23.51 -7.49
CA ILE A 41 -11.91 -22.50 -7.27
C ILE A 41 -12.32 -21.15 -7.88
N GLY A 42 -11.75 -20.06 -7.35
CA GLY A 42 -11.89 -18.74 -7.93
C GLY A 42 -10.97 -18.56 -9.14
N GLU A 43 -11.51 -18.52 -10.36
CA GLU A 43 -10.71 -18.44 -11.58
C GLU A 43 -10.50 -17.01 -12.07
N SER A 44 -11.55 -16.20 -12.05
CA SER A 44 -11.50 -14.80 -12.48
C SER A 44 -11.69 -13.88 -11.29
N ILE A 45 -10.58 -13.31 -10.80
CA ILE A 45 -10.59 -12.16 -9.90
C ILE A 45 -10.38 -10.91 -10.75
N ARG A 46 -11.48 -10.20 -11.05
CA ARG A 46 -11.43 -8.96 -11.84
C ARG A 46 -11.78 -7.77 -10.97
N ALA A 47 -10.93 -6.75 -10.98
CA ALA A 47 -11.32 -5.43 -10.50
C ALA A 47 -12.14 -4.75 -11.61
N PRO A 48 -13.42 -4.41 -11.40
CA PRO A 48 -14.21 -3.71 -12.39
C PRO A 48 -13.60 -2.32 -12.61
N GLU A 49 -13.34 -2.01 -13.88
CA GLU A 49 -12.85 -0.70 -14.29
C GLU A 49 -14.04 0.25 -14.45
N GLY A 50 -13.92 1.45 -13.91
CA GLY A 50 -14.88 2.52 -14.14
C GLY A 50 -14.63 3.24 -15.47
N PRO A 51 -15.46 4.25 -15.79
CA PRO A 51 -15.30 5.05 -17.00
C PRO A 51 -13.88 5.58 -17.15
N GLN A 52 -13.33 5.51 -18.36
CA GLN A 52 -12.00 6.02 -18.70
C GLN A 52 -10.85 5.38 -17.89
N GLY A 53 -11.05 4.16 -17.37
CA GLY A 53 -10.05 3.43 -16.58
C GLY A 53 -9.89 3.94 -15.14
N LEU A 54 -10.79 4.82 -14.68
CA LEU A 54 -10.82 5.29 -13.29
C LEU A 54 -11.48 4.26 -12.38
N PRO A 55 -11.18 4.26 -11.05
CA PRO A 55 -11.88 3.38 -10.13
C PRO A 55 -13.39 3.65 -10.08
N ILE A 56 -14.19 2.59 -9.99
CA ILE A 56 -15.66 2.68 -9.94
C ILE A 56 -16.20 3.24 -8.61
N ASN A 57 -15.45 3.07 -7.51
CA ASN A 57 -15.83 3.56 -6.19
C ASN A 57 -15.33 4.99 -5.92
N LYS A 58 -15.89 5.64 -4.89
CA LYS A 58 -15.38 6.93 -4.42
C LYS A 58 -14.05 6.77 -3.66
N PRO A 59 -13.13 7.75 -3.73
CA PRO A 59 -11.90 7.77 -2.93
C PRO A 59 -12.19 8.00 -1.43
N PRO A 60 -11.23 7.71 -0.53
CA PRO A 60 -9.85 7.30 -0.80
C PRO A 60 -9.70 5.84 -1.22
N TYR A 61 -8.90 5.59 -2.25
CA TYR A 61 -8.65 4.25 -2.80
C TYR A 61 -7.69 3.42 -1.95
N GLY A 62 -6.73 4.10 -1.33
CA GLY A 62 -5.90 3.56 -0.26
C GLY A 62 -5.66 4.63 0.80
N ARG A 63 -5.56 4.19 2.05
CA ARG A 63 -5.60 5.06 3.22
C ARG A 63 -4.90 4.42 4.40
N VAL A 64 -4.59 5.25 5.38
CA VAL A 64 -4.27 4.83 6.75
C VAL A 64 -5.32 5.42 7.69
N THR A 65 -5.79 4.60 8.62
CA THR A 65 -6.73 5.00 9.67
C THR A 65 -6.08 4.79 11.03
N ALA A 66 -6.13 5.80 11.91
CA ALA A 66 -5.82 5.63 13.32
C ALA A 66 -7.10 5.30 14.08
N ILE A 67 -7.05 4.21 14.84
CA ILE A 67 -8.17 3.67 15.61
C ILE A 67 -7.75 3.64 17.07
N ASP A 68 -8.55 4.23 17.94
CA ASP A 68 -8.39 4.10 19.38
C ASP A 68 -8.80 2.68 19.81
N LEU A 69 -7.89 1.96 20.45
CA LEU A 69 -8.11 0.56 20.82
C LEU A 69 -9.02 0.39 22.04
N ASN A 70 -9.23 1.43 22.83
CA ASN A 70 -10.09 1.36 24.01
C ASN A 70 -11.56 1.60 23.63
N THR A 71 -11.81 2.46 22.64
CA THR A 71 -13.17 2.86 22.24
C THR A 71 -13.60 2.28 20.90
N GLY A 72 -12.66 1.90 20.03
CA GLY A 72 -12.91 1.53 18.64
C GLY A 72 -13.12 2.71 17.70
N GLU A 73 -13.03 3.96 18.20
CA GLU A 73 -13.27 5.15 17.39
C GLU A 73 -12.12 5.46 16.42
N HIS A 74 -12.47 6.01 15.26
CA HIS A 74 -11.50 6.52 14.31
C HIS A 74 -11.01 7.91 14.73
N LYS A 75 -9.76 8.02 15.18
CA LYS A 75 -9.14 9.31 15.52
C LYS A 75 -8.91 10.15 14.27
N TRP A 76 -8.47 9.52 13.19
CA TRP A 76 -8.34 10.15 11.87
C TRP A 76 -8.24 9.10 10.76
N MET A 77 -8.49 9.54 9.52
CA MET A 77 -8.29 8.76 8.31
C MET A 77 -7.68 9.64 7.23
N ARG A 78 -6.59 9.18 6.60
CA ARG A 78 -5.87 9.95 5.56
C ARG A 78 -5.61 9.11 4.31
N PRO A 79 -5.83 9.67 3.10
CA PRO A 79 -5.44 9.02 1.86
C PRO A 79 -3.94 8.78 1.81
N MET A 80 -3.53 7.60 1.32
CA MET A 80 -2.12 7.25 1.18
C MET A 80 -1.73 7.22 -0.31
N GLY A 81 -1.02 8.27 -0.73
CA GLY A 81 -0.61 8.49 -2.12
C GLY A 81 -1.50 9.48 -2.86
N GLU A 82 -1.03 9.93 -4.03
CA GLU A 82 -1.74 10.97 -4.80
C GLU A 82 -3.03 10.43 -5.45
N GLY A 83 -3.09 9.13 -5.74
CA GLY A 83 -4.17 8.53 -6.50
C GLY A 83 -4.26 9.04 -7.95
N PRO A 84 -5.33 8.71 -8.69
CA PRO A 84 -5.49 9.09 -10.09
C PRO A 84 -5.81 10.58 -10.29
N ARG A 85 -5.59 11.47 -9.30
CA ARG A 85 -5.97 12.88 -9.37
C ARG A 85 -5.32 13.68 -10.51
N ARG A 86 -4.22 13.16 -11.08
CA ARG A 86 -3.55 13.72 -12.26
C ARG A 86 -4.09 13.19 -13.61
N HIS A 87 -5.06 12.27 -13.59
CA HIS A 87 -5.70 11.74 -14.79
C HIS A 87 -6.34 12.86 -15.62
N PRO A 88 -6.32 12.82 -16.97
CA PRO A 88 -6.92 13.87 -17.82
C PRO A 88 -8.37 14.22 -17.46
N ALA A 89 -9.18 13.23 -17.09
CA ALA A 89 -10.57 13.43 -16.68
C ALA A 89 -10.73 14.01 -15.25
N LEU A 90 -9.67 14.06 -14.42
CA LEU A 90 -9.75 14.53 -13.03
C LEU A 90 -8.90 15.77 -12.75
N ARG A 91 -7.83 16.01 -13.52
CA ARG A 91 -6.82 17.05 -13.23
C ARG A 91 -7.41 18.46 -13.13
N HIS A 92 -8.49 18.74 -13.86
CA HIS A 92 -9.15 20.05 -13.88
C HIS A 92 -9.95 20.35 -12.61
N LEU A 93 -10.23 19.34 -11.78
CA LEU A 93 -10.98 19.46 -10.54
C LEU A 93 -10.10 19.85 -9.34
N ASN A 94 -8.77 19.87 -9.49
CA ASN A 94 -7.82 20.22 -8.42
C ASN A 94 -8.02 19.44 -7.10
N LEU A 95 -8.34 18.14 -7.22
CA LEU A 95 -8.68 17.31 -6.07
C LEU A 95 -7.50 17.12 -5.09
N PRO A 96 -7.79 16.92 -3.79
CA PRO A 96 -6.78 16.50 -2.81
C PRO A 96 -6.22 15.10 -3.14
N PRO A 97 -5.20 14.62 -2.42
CA PRO A 97 -4.73 13.24 -2.55
C PRO A 97 -5.88 12.23 -2.43
N LEU A 98 -5.97 11.30 -3.37
CA LEU A 98 -7.06 10.31 -3.44
C LEU A 98 -6.64 8.92 -2.96
N GLY A 99 -5.34 8.73 -2.69
CA GLY A 99 -4.78 7.44 -2.33
C GLY A 99 -4.60 6.50 -3.51
N TRP A 100 -3.63 5.60 -3.41
CA TRP A 100 -3.48 4.49 -4.35
C TRP A 100 -4.04 3.20 -3.73
N PRO A 101 -4.79 2.36 -4.48
CA PRO A 101 -5.29 1.08 -3.98
C PRO A 101 -4.19 0.00 -3.89
N ASN A 102 -3.00 0.39 -3.47
CA ASN A 102 -1.83 -0.46 -3.32
C ASN A 102 -1.64 -0.85 -1.85
N ARG A 103 -0.94 -1.97 -1.61
CA ARG A 103 -0.53 -2.32 -0.25
C ARG A 103 0.35 -1.21 0.31
N THR A 104 0.00 -0.83 1.53
CA THR A 104 0.71 0.17 2.30
C THR A 104 1.25 -0.53 3.54
N PHE A 105 2.52 -0.31 3.83
CA PHE A 105 3.17 -0.83 5.00
C PHE A 105 3.52 0.32 5.92
N VAL A 106 3.23 0.16 7.20
CA VAL A 106 3.50 1.18 8.21
C VAL A 106 4.38 0.62 9.31
N VAL A 107 5.23 1.47 9.86
CA VAL A 107 5.96 1.22 11.10
C VAL A 107 5.83 2.44 12.00
N ARG A 108 5.56 2.20 13.28
CA ARG A 108 5.41 3.23 14.30
C ARG A 108 6.72 3.37 15.07
N THR A 109 7.21 4.60 15.17
CA THR A 109 8.27 5.01 16.13
C THR A 109 7.61 5.73 17.31
N PRO A 110 8.30 6.34 18.29
CA PRO A 110 7.65 7.22 19.26
C PRO A 110 7.19 8.57 18.68
N SER A 111 7.90 9.11 17.68
CA SER A 111 7.65 10.46 17.16
C SER A 111 6.90 10.49 15.83
N LEU A 112 7.07 9.46 15.01
CA LEU A 112 6.54 9.41 13.65
C LEU A 112 5.79 8.11 13.37
N LEU A 113 4.83 8.20 12.45
CA LEU A 113 4.29 7.05 11.73
C LEU A 113 4.92 7.05 10.33
N LEU A 114 5.71 6.03 10.03
CA LEU A 114 6.38 5.89 8.75
C LEU A 114 5.58 4.97 7.85
N ALA A 115 5.41 5.35 6.59
CA ALA A 115 4.66 4.61 5.60
C ALA A 115 5.45 4.46 4.30
N VAL A 116 5.39 3.27 3.71
CA VAL A 116 5.87 2.99 2.35
C VAL A 116 4.79 2.24 1.59
N GLN A 117 4.74 2.43 0.27
CA GLN A 117 3.73 1.80 -0.56
C GLN A 117 4.36 0.94 -1.65
N GLU A 118 3.68 -0.17 -1.91
CA GLU A 118 3.91 -0.95 -3.11
C GLU A 118 3.58 -0.14 -4.36
N GLY A 119 4.26 -0.48 -5.44
CA GLY A 119 4.09 0.08 -6.76
C GLY A 119 4.00 -1.03 -7.79
N PRO A 120 4.03 -0.71 -9.09
CA PRO A 120 3.79 -1.68 -10.14
C PRO A 120 4.79 -2.83 -10.06
N SER A 121 4.27 -4.02 -9.77
CA SER A 121 4.97 -5.28 -10.01
C SER A 121 4.57 -5.79 -11.39
N VAL A 122 5.57 -6.19 -12.18
CA VAL A 122 5.40 -6.65 -13.56
C VAL A 122 5.25 -8.18 -13.63
N GLN A 123 4.98 -8.85 -12.50
CA GLN A 123 4.72 -10.28 -12.54
C GLN A 123 3.37 -10.50 -13.25
N LYS A 124 3.42 -11.10 -14.43
CA LYS A 124 2.31 -11.95 -14.89
C LYS A 124 2.11 -12.94 -13.76
N GLY A 125 1.07 -12.75 -12.94
CA GLY A 125 0.78 -13.66 -11.85
C GLY A 125 0.61 -15.09 -12.37
N PHE A 126 0.52 -16.05 -11.46
CA PHE A 126 0.21 -17.47 -11.68
C PHE A 126 -1.04 -17.77 -12.54
N SER A 127 -1.71 -16.74 -13.08
CA SER A 127 -2.92 -16.77 -13.87
C SER A 127 -2.65 -16.10 -15.22
N ARG A 128 -2.98 -16.79 -16.32
CA ARG A 128 -2.96 -16.24 -17.70
C ARG A 128 -3.83 -14.98 -17.83
N SER A 129 -4.82 -14.83 -16.97
CA SER A 129 -5.74 -13.70 -16.84
C SER A 129 -5.16 -12.48 -16.11
N GLN A 130 -3.90 -12.49 -15.67
CA GLN A 130 -3.21 -11.34 -15.04
C GLN A 130 -3.91 -10.77 -13.79
N THR A 131 -4.76 -11.55 -13.13
CA THR A 131 -5.62 -11.09 -12.03
C THR A 131 -4.82 -10.43 -10.89
N ALA A 132 -3.69 -11.02 -10.49
CA ALA A 132 -2.77 -10.46 -9.49
C ALA A 132 -2.03 -9.19 -9.95
N ALA A 133 -1.94 -8.92 -11.26
CA ALA A 133 -1.24 -7.76 -11.81
C ALA A 133 -2.10 -6.48 -11.80
N HIS A 134 -3.41 -6.54 -11.55
CA HIS A 134 -4.27 -5.35 -11.46
C HIS A 134 -4.07 -4.55 -10.18
N PHE A 135 -3.60 -5.19 -9.12
CA PHE A 135 -3.48 -4.63 -7.78
C PHE A 135 -2.50 -3.44 -7.70
N PHE A 136 -1.53 -3.38 -8.61
CA PHE A 136 -0.32 -2.60 -8.36
C PHE A 136 0.06 -1.59 -9.43
N ARG A 137 -0.67 -1.51 -10.55
CA ARG A 137 -0.19 -0.82 -11.77
C ARG A 137 0.04 0.69 -11.65
N TRP A 138 -0.59 1.32 -10.67
CA TRP A 138 -0.82 2.76 -10.69
C TRP A 138 0.21 3.57 -9.91
N ASN A 139 0.68 3.06 -8.77
CA ASN A 139 1.57 3.83 -7.91
C ASN A 139 3.02 3.85 -8.42
N ARG A 140 3.33 4.82 -9.28
CA ARG A 140 4.70 5.09 -9.78
C ARG A 140 5.44 6.15 -8.95
N ASP A 141 5.09 6.27 -7.68
CA ASP A 141 5.66 7.26 -6.75
C ASP A 141 6.36 6.60 -5.55
N PRO A 142 7.51 5.94 -5.76
CA PRO A 142 8.22 5.29 -4.67
C PRO A 142 8.75 6.27 -3.63
N SER A 143 8.22 6.18 -2.42
CA SER A 143 8.60 7.09 -1.35
C SER A 143 8.43 6.46 0.04
N LEU A 144 9.31 6.86 0.95
CA LEU A 144 9.09 6.81 2.39
C LEU A 144 8.37 8.09 2.80
N VAL A 145 7.23 7.94 3.46
CA VAL A 145 6.42 9.05 3.94
C VAL A 145 6.42 9.04 5.46
N ALA A 146 6.71 10.19 6.07
CA ALA A 146 6.57 10.39 7.50
C ALA A 146 5.29 11.18 7.79
N LEU A 147 4.47 10.63 8.67
CA LEU A 147 3.21 11.20 9.12
C LEU A 147 3.29 11.54 10.62
N ASP A 148 2.64 12.63 11.00
CA ASP A 148 2.30 12.89 12.40
C ASP A 148 1.31 11.81 12.88
N PRO A 149 1.64 11.04 13.93
CA PRO A 149 0.75 10.00 14.46
C PRO A 149 -0.57 10.56 15.00
N LEU A 150 -0.58 11.80 15.50
CA LEU A 150 -1.75 12.37 16.15
C LEU A 150 -2.79 12.87 15.14
N SER A 151 -2.37 13.49 14.05
CA SER A 151 -3.27 14.08 13.04
C SER A 151 -3.33 13.33 11.70
N GLY A 152 -2.36 12.43 11.47
CA GLY A 152 -2.13 11.77 10.18
C GLY A 152 -1.54 12.70 9.10
N ASN A 153 -1.22 13.95 9.44
CA ASN A 153 -0.69 14.92 8.48
C ASN A 153 0.72 14.52 8.02
N ARG A 154 1.01 14.73 6.73
CA ARG A 154 2.32 14.44 6.17
C ARG A 154 3.35 15.46 6.62
N ILE A 155 4.38 14.99 7.32
CA ILE A 155 5.53 15.80 7.76
C ILE A 155 6.60 15.83 6.67
N ALA A 156 6.96 14.66 6.12
CA ALA A 156 8.01 14.54 5.13
C ALA A 156 7.73 13.44 4.11
N LYS A 157 8.41 13.54 2.96
CA LYS A 157 8.38 12.54 1.89
C LYS A 157 9.78 12.43 1.29
N ILE A 158 10.35 11.24 1.35
CA ILE A 158 11.68 10.93 0.83
C ILE A 158 11.51 9.97 -0.35
N ARG A 159 12.02 10.37 -1.52
CA ARG A 159 11.98 9.55 -2.73
C ARG A 159 12.87 8.32 -2.55
N LEU A 160 12.35 7.13 -2.89
CA LEU A 160 13.10 5.87 -2.91
C LEU A 160 13.45 5.45 -4.35
N PRO A 161 14.52 4.67 -4.58
CA PRO A 161 14.83 4.20 -5.93
C PRO A 161 13.78 3.24 -6.50
N GLY A 162 13.04 2.53 -5.63
CA GLY A 162 11.94 1.64 -6.02
C GLY A 162 10.85 1.59 -4.96
N ASN A 163 9.68 1.07 -5.35
CA ASN A 163 8.55 0.91 -4.42
C ASN A 163 8.82 -0.22 -3.45
N ALA A 164 8.22 -0.12 -2.26
CA ALA A 164 8.42 -1.12 -1.23
C ALA A 164 7.66 -2.42 -1.57
N THR A 165 8.30 -3.56 -1.38
CA THR A 165 7.66 -4.89 -1.51
C THR A 165 7.23 -5.50 -0.20
N GLY A 166 7.63 -4.89 0.91
CA GLY A 166 7.37 -5.38 2.24
C GLY A 166 7.39 -4.27 3.27
N ALA A 167 7.16 -4.67 4.52
CA ALA A 167 7.18 -3.73 5.63
C ALA A 167 8.59 -3.21 5.89
N PRO A 168 8.74 -1.89 6.11
CA PRO A 168 10.00 -1.34 6.56
C PRO A 168 10.22 -1.73 8.02
N ILE A 169 11.48 -1.79 8.43
CA ILE A 169 11.87 -1.95 9.82
C ILE A 169 12.73 -0.77 10.27
N THR A 170 12.80 -0.53 11.57
CA THR A 170 13.75 0.41 12.17
C THR A 170 14.60 -0.31 13.22
N TYR A 171 15.86 0.09 13.33
CA TYR A 171 16.81 -0.44 14.31
C TYR A 171 17.84 0.62 14.67
N ARG A 172 18.62 0.37 15.73
CA ARG A 172 19.78 1.20 16.09
C ARG A 172 21.08 0.40 15.95
N ALA A 173 22.11 1.04 15.42
CA ALA A 173 23.46 0.50 15.35
C ALA A 173 24.47 1.64 15.50
N GLN A 174 25.53 1.44 16.28
CA GLN A 174 26.59 2.45 16.46
C GLN A 174 26.04 3.85 16.79
N GLY A 175 25.09 3.92 17.74
CA GLY A 175 24.46 5.18 18.17
C GLY A 175 23.43 5.79 17.21
N ASN A 176 23.33 5.31 15.97
CA ASN A 176 22.45 5.88 14.95
C ASN A 176 21.17 5.05 14.78
N GLN A 177 20.05 5.71 14.51
CA GLN A 177 18.81 5.05 14.09
C GLN A 177 18.78 4.89 12.57
N TYR A 178 18.34 3.71 12.13
CA TYR A 178 18.22 3.35 10.73
C TYR A 178 16.80 2.94 10.40
N ILE A 179 16.40 3.14 9.16
CA ILE A 179 15.16 2.64 8.57
C ILE A 179 15.56 1.82 7.34
N ALA A 180 15.22 0.53 7.34
CA ALA A 180 15.45 -0.34 6.19
C ALA A 180 14.14 -0.62 5.46
N VAL A 181 14.15 -0.45 4.15
CA VAL A 181 13.00 -0.61 3.27
C VAL A 181 13.33 -1.63 2.19
N PRO A 182 12.66 -2.80 2.14
CA PRO A 182 12.81 -3.73 1.03
C PRO A 182 12.08 -3.16 -0.19
N ILE A 183 12.78 -3.07 -1.32
CA ILE A 183 12.23 -2.58 -2.60
C ILE A 183 12.42 -3.62 -3.70
N GLY A 184 11.72 -3.43 -4.82
CA GLY A 184 11.95 -4.21 -6.05
C GLY A 184 11.11 -5.47 -6.12
N GLY A 185 11.73 -6.65 -6.29
CA GLY A 185 11.03 -7.93 -6.33
C GLY A 185 10.22 -8.20 -7.61
N CYS A 186 9.72 -9.43 -7.75
CA CYS A 186 9.15 -9.93 -9.01
C CYS A 186 10.19 -9.84 -10.16
N SER A 187 9.90 -9.04 -11.19
CA SER A 187 10.81 -8.77 -12.31
C SER A 187 11.64 -7.49 -12.14
N LEU A 188 11.57 -6.83 -10.97
CA LEU A 188 12.43 -5.70 -10.62
C LEU A 188 13.60 -6.19 -9.76
N ARG A 189 14.77 -5.52 -9.89
CA ARG A 189 15.94 -5.80 -9.04
C ARG A 189 15.54 -5.65 -7.56
N ALA A 190 15.72 -6.72 -6.78
CA ALA A 190 15.45 -6.71 -5.35
C ALA A 190 16.63 -6.06 -4.60
N GLU A 191 16.33 -5.08 -3.75
CA GLU A 191 17.34 -4.34 -2.97
C GLU A 191 16.80 -4.00 -1.58
N LEU A 192 17.72 -3.80 -0.63
CA LEU A 192 17.40 -3.28 0.70
C LEU A 192 17.97 -1.87 0.83
N ILE A 193 17.09 -0.86 0.88
CA ILE A 193 17.50 0.54 1.03
C ILE A 193 17.52 0.88 2.50
N VAL A 194 18.68 1.32 3.00
CA VAL A 194 18.85 1.71 4.41
C VAL A 194 19.09 3.21 4.48
N LEU A 195 18.23 3.89 5.25
CA LEU A 195 18.26 5.32 5.46
C LEU A 195 18.67 5.63 6.90
N ARG A 196 19.44 6.70 7.08
CA ARG A 196 19.70 7.32 8.38
C ARG A 196 19.72 8.83 8.21
N LEU A 197 19.58 9.56 9.32
CA LEU A 197 19.92 10.98 9.31
C LEU A 197 21.43 11.15 9.10
N PRO A 198 21.87 12.23 8.43
CA PRO A 198 23.28 12.58 8.38
C PRO A 198 23.82 12.77 9.80
N ASN A 199 25.11 12.52 10.01
CA ASN A 199 25.75 12.92 11.26
C ASN A 199 25.61 14.43 11.38
N GLU A 200 25.22 14.91 12.56
CA GLU A 200 25.39 16.32 12.90
C GLU A 200 26.87 16.67 12.67
N ARG A 201 27.13 17.72 11.89
CA ARG A 201 28.48 18.24 11.66
C ARG A 201 28.90 19.09 12.85
#